data_AF-A0A9X8VGU5-F1
#
_entry.id   AF-A0A9X8VGU5-F1
#
_cell.length_a   1.000
_cell.length_b   1.000
_cell.length_c   1.000
_cell.angle_alpha   90.00
_cell.angle_beta   90.00
_cell.angle_gamma   90.00
#
_symmetry.space_group_name_H-M   'P 1'
#
loop_
_entity.id
_entity.type
_entity.pdbx_description
1 polymer ?
#
loop_
_entity_poly.entity_id
_entity_poly.type
_entity_poly.pdbx_seq_one_letter_code
_entity_poly.pdbx_strand_id
1 'polypeptide(L)' 'MHPRFHTAFSALPATLQSALQPYLDASDFPAMFTAEQAAAIRSGCGLDDDA' A
#
# COMPACT_ATOMS: atom_id res chain seq x y z
N MET A 1 -1.34 -11.53 4.61
CA MET A 1 -2.24 -10.37 4.87
C MET A 1 -2.94 -10.48 6.24
N HIS A 2 -2.69 -9.55 7.18
CA HIS A 2 -3.32 -9.58 8.50
C HIS A 2 -4.76 -9.01 8.48
N PRO A 3 -5.73 -9.59 9.22
CA PRO A 3 -7.14 -9.15 9.20
C PRO A 3 -7.34 -7.70 9.65
N ARG A 4 -6.46 -7.18 10.52
CA ARG A 4 -6.45 -5.77 10.95
C ARG A 4 -6.27 -4.75 9.81
N PHE A 5 -5.58 -5.14 8.73
CA PHE A 5 -5.38 -4.27 7.58
C PHE A 5 -6.49 -4.42 6.53
N HIS A 6 -7.34 -5.44 6.64
CA HIS A 6 -8.38 -5.73 5.64
C HIS A 6 -9.41 -4.60 5.52
N THR A 7 -9.89 -4.07 6.65
CA THR A 7 -10.85 -2.96 6.68
C THR A 7 -10.26 -1.69 6.08
N ALA A 8 -9.04 -1.32 6.47
CA ALA A 8 -8.36 -0.14 5.95
C ALA A 8 -8.06 -0.30 4.45
N PHE A 9 -7.55 -1.47 4.04
CA PHE A 9 -7.24 -1.79 2.65
C PHE A 9 -8.47 -1.76 1.75
N SER A 10 -9.61 -2.29 2.22
CA SER A 10 -10.87 -2.25 1.48
C SER A 10 -11.43 -0.84 1.32
N ALA A 11 -11.03 0.12 2.15
CA ALA A 11 -11.41 1.52 2.03
C ALA A 11 -10.51 2.32 1.06
N LEU A 12 -9.39 1.75 0.62
CA LEU A 12 -8.48 2.38 -0.34
C LEU A 12 -9.00 2.23 -1.77
N PRO A 13 -8.63 3.14 -2.70
CA PRO A 13 -8.95 2.98 -4.11
C PRO A 13 -8.27 1.75 -4.71
N ALA A 14 -8.90 1.15 -5.73
CA ALA A 14 -8.46 -0.12 -6.33
C ALA A 14 -7.01 -0.08 -6.86
N THR A 15 -6.57 1.08 -7.36
CA THR A 15 -5.19 1.33 -7.80
C THR A 15 -4.17 1.20 -6.65
N LEU A 16 -4.49 1.78 -5.50
CA LEU A 16 -3.66 1.72 -4.30
C LEU A 16 -3.67 0.31 -3.70
N GLN A 17 -4.82 -0.37 -3.75
CA GLN A 17 -4.94 -1.77 -3.35
C GLN A 17 -4.00 -2.67 -4.16
N SER A 18 -4.03 -2.58 -5.50
CA SER A 18 -3.13 -3.37 -6.35
C SER A 18 -1.65 -3.06 -6.11
N ALA A 19 -1.29 -1.80 -5.88
CA ALA A 19 0.08 -1.41 -5.57
C ALA A 19 0.55 -1.93 -4.20
N LEU A 20 -0.33 -1.97 -3.20
CA LEU A 20 -0.04 -2.43 -1.84
C LEU A 20 -0.11 -3.95 -1.66
N GLN A 21 -0.88 -4.65 -2.50
CA GLN A 21 -1.07 -6.09 -2.45
C GLN A 21 0.25 -6.89 -2.34
N PRO A 22 1.28 -6.67 -3.20
CA PRO A 22 2.52 -7.42 -3.12
C PRO A 22 3.31 -7.16 -1.82
N TYR A 23 3.17 -5.98 -1.22
CA TYR A 23 3.84 -5.62 0.04
C TYR A 23 3.10 -6.16 1.27
N LEU A 24 1.77 -6.18 1.24
CA LEU A 24 0.91 -6.70 2.33
C LEU A 24 0.76 -8.23 2.30
N ASP A 25 1.04 -8.86 1.16
CA ASP A 25 1.11 -10.31 1.02
C ASP A 25 2.36 -10.87 1.71
N ALA A 26 3.46 -10.10 1.77
CA ALA A 26 4.67 -10.47 2.49
C ALA A 26 4.35 -10.79 3.97
N SER A 27 4.61 -12.03 4.39
CA SER A 27 4.36 -12.48 5.76
C SER A 27 5.16 -11.71 6.83
N ASP A 28 6.28 -11.09 6.44
CA ASP A 28 7.17 -10.32 7.31
C ASP A 28 6.97 -8.81 7.17
N PHE A 29 5.81 -8.34 6.69
CA PHE A 29 5.58 -6.92 6.50
C PHE A 29 5.74 -6.15 7.82
N PRO A 30 6.73 -5.24 7.95
CA PRO A 30 7.08 -4.58 9.21
C PRO A 30 6.11 -3.45 9.60
N ALA A 31 4.92 -3.41 8.98
CA ALA A 31 3.98 -2.29 9.05
C ALA A 31 4.57 -0.95 8.58
N MET A 32 5.68 -0.97 7.82
CA MET A 32 6.40 0.21 7.34
C MET A 32 6.80 0.01 5.88
N PHE A 33 6.70 1.08 5.09
CA PHE A 33 7.22 1.12 3.72
C PHE A 33 8.53 1.90 3.72
N THR A 34 9.52 1.44 2.95
CA THR A 34 10.72 2.25 2.67
C THR A 34 10.39 3.37 1.70
N ALA A 35 11.26 4.39 1.63
CA ALA A 35 11.08 5.52 0.71
C ALA A 35 10.90 5.08 -0.75
N GLU A 36 11.65 4.07 -1.21
CA GLU A 36 11.53 3.50 -2.55
C GLU A 36 10.18 2.82 -2.78
N GLN A 37 9.70 2.04 -1.80
CA GLN A 37 8.39 1.39 -1.89
C GLN A 37 7.27 2.44 -1.91
N ALA A 38 7.35 3.46 -1.05
CA ALA A 38 6.39 4.55 -1.04
C ALA A 38 6.37 5.31 -2.37
N ALA A 39 7.54 5.59 -2.97
CA ALA A 39 7.64 6.23 -4.29
C ALA A 39 7.05 5.36 -5.42
N ALA A 40 7.26 4.04 -5.37
CA ALA A 40 6.68 3.10 -6.32
C ALA A 40 5.15 3.01 -6.19
N ILE A 41 4.63 2.96 -4.96
CA ILE A 41 3.19 2.96 -4.69
C ILE A 41 2.55 4.27 -5.17
N ARG A 42 3.19 5.42 -4.89
CA ARG A 42 2.74 6.75 -5.35
C ARG A 42 2.71 6.84 -6.87
N SER A 43 3.79 6.41 -7.55
CA SER A 43 3.87 6.40 -9.01
C SER A 43 2.83 5.47 -9.63
N GLY A 44 2.59 4.29 -9.04
CA GLY A 44 1.60 3.32 -9.53
C GLY A 44 0.15 3.73 -9.27
N CYS A 45 -0.09 4.53 -8.25
CA CYS A 45 -1.44 4.99 -7.91
C CYS A 45 -1.80 6.35 -8.54
N GLY A 46 -0.81 7.09 -9.07
CA GLY A 46 -1.03 8.44 -9.60
C GLY A 46 -1.48 9.44 -8.53
N LEU A 47 -1.20 9.14 -7.26
CA LEU A 47 -1.50 10.01 -6.12
C LEU A 47 -0.35 11.00 -5.97
N ASP A 48 -0.65 12.27 -6.20
CA ASP A 48 0.24 13.38 -5.82
C ASP A 48 0.28 13.47 -4.28
N ASP A 49 1.42 13.88 -3.73
CA ASP A 49 1.50 14.20 -2.29
C ASP A 49 0.69 15.49 -2.09
N ASP A 50 -0.59 15.35 -1.74
CA ASP A 50 -1.46 16.50 -1.47
C ASP A 50 -0.78 17.40 -0.42
N ALA A 51 -0.46 18.62 -0.85
CA ALA A 51 0.47 19.56 -0.23
C ALA A 51 0.02 20.16 1.11
#